data_AF-A0A3D1A9X4-F1
#
_entry.id   AF-A0A3D1A9X4-F1
#
_cell.length_a   1.000
_cell.length_b   1.000
_cell.length_c   1.000
_cell.angle_alpha   90.00
_cell.angle_beta   90.00
_cell.angle_gamma   90.00
#
_symmetry.space_group_name_H-M   'P 1'
#
loop_
_entity.id
_entity.type
_entity.pdbx_description
1 polymer ?
#
loop_
_entity_poly.entity_id
_entity_poly.type
_entity_poly.pdbx_seq_one_letter_code
_entity_poly.pdbx_strand_id
1 'polypeptide(L)'
;KQWITNAGEAEIYTVIALTDKSRGVRGASAFIVEKGTKGMEFGKKEKKMGIRASATREVIFTDCEVPAANLISKEGMGFIVALKTLDTSRPGVAAQAVGIAQGALDCALDYSRTRVQFGAPISSFQAIQHMLADMGTQVEAARALAYAVARLVDSGAKSVSKESAMAKLFASDVAMKVAVDAVQIMGGYGYMRDYPVEKFMRDAKITQIYEGTNQIQRNVIASNMIKETLKK
;
A
#
# COMPACT_ATOMS: atom_id res chain seq x y z
N LYS A 1 -2.27 -20.19 1.52
CA LYS A 1 -2.59 -18.74 1.39
C LYS A 1 -1.31 -18.00 1.10
N GLN A 2 -1.28 -17.10 0.11
CA GLN A 2 -0.04 -16.52 -0.39
C GLN A 2 0.08 -15.02 -0.06
N TRP A 3 1.32 -14.53 0.02
CA TRP A 3 1.66 -13.09 0.18
C TRP A 3 1.22 -12.47 1.51
N ILE A 4 1.29 -13.24 2.60
CA ILE A 4 0.78 -12.77 3.90
C ILE A 4 1.87 -11.96 4.62
N THR A 5 1.65 -10.66 4.71
CA THR A 5 2.46 -9.74 5.52
C THR A 5 2.42 -10.17 6.99
N ASN A 6 3.59 -10.13 7.65
CA ASN A 6 3.82 -10.57 9.04
C ASN A 6 3.63 -12.07 9.30
N ALA A 7 3.42 -12.91 8.28
CA ALA A 7 3.34 -14.35 8.50
C ALA A 7 4.62 -14.93 9.09
N GLY A 8 4.44 -15.79 10.10
CA GLY A 8 5.50 -16.34 10.96
C GLY A 8 5.81 -15.47 12.18
N GLU A 9 5.59 -14.16 12.07
CA GLU A 9 5.84 -13.19 13.16
C GLU A 9 4.55 -12.85 13.92
N ALA A 10 3.41 -12.79 13.24
CA ALA A 10 2.11 -12.50 13.84
C ALA A 10 1.60 -13.69 14.67
N GLU A 11 0.94 -13.39 15.79
CA GLU A 11 0.32 -14.38 16.69
C GLU A 11 -1.15 -14.67 16.33
N ILE A 12 -1.81 -13.73 15.63
CA ILE A 12 -3.23 -13.84 15.24
C ILE A 12 -3.39 -13.54 13.75
N TYR A 13 -4.19 -14.36 13.06
CA TYR A 13 -4.48 -14.25 11.63
C TYR A 13 -5.98 -14.17 11.38
N THR A 14 -6.39 -13.18 10.57
CA THR A 14 -7.74 -13.14 9.99
C THR A 14 -7.72 -13.89 8.67
N VAL A 15 -8.39 -15.04 8.60
CA VAL A 15 -8.40 -15.93 7.44
C VAL A 15 -9.78 -15.94 6.79
N ILE A 16 -9.82 -15.62 5.50
CA ILE A 16 -11.03 -15.78 4.69
C ILE A 16 -11.03 -17.18 4.06
N ALA A 17 -12.03 -18.01 4.32
CA ALA A 17 -12.17 -19.35 3.74
C ALA A 17 -13.60 -19.57 3.20
N LEU A 18 -13.75 -20.42 2.19
CA LEU A 18 -15.07 -20.80 1.68
C LEU A 18 -15.67 -21.85 2.63
N THR A 19 -16.78 -21.49 3.29
CA THR A 19 -17.62 -22.46 4.01
C THR A 19 -18.68 -23.08 3.10
N ASP A 20 -19.07 -22.36 2.04
CA ASP A 20 -19.95 -22.89 0.99
C ASP A 20 -19.40 -22.52 -0.40
N LYS A 21 -18.84 -23.51 -1.10
CA LYS A 21 -18.26 -23.30 -2.44
C LYS A 21 -19.32 -23.00 -3.50
N SER A 22 -20.57 -23.47 -3.33
CA SER A 22 -21.65 -23.30 -4.32
C SER A 22 -22.10 -21.86 -4.46
N ARG A 23 -21.89 -21.03 -3.42
CA ARG A 23 -22.30 -19.63 -3.36
C ARG A 23 -21.21 -18.65 -3.79
N GLY A 24 -20.07 -19.15 -4.28
CA GLY A 24 -18.94 -18.32 -4.70
C GLY A 24 -18.49 -17.36 -3.59
N VAL A 25 -18.29 -16.08 -3.93
CA VAL A 25 -17.86 -15.05 -2.96
C VAL A 25 -18.82 -14.87 -1.76
N ARG A 26 -20.10 -15.20 -1.92
CA ARG A 26 -21.11 -15.12 -0.84
C ARG A 26 -21.07 -16.30 0.12
N GLY A 27 -20.29 -17.34 -0.18
CA GLY A 27 -20.02 -18.46 0.72
C GLY A 27 -18.69 -18.35 1.46
N ALA A 28 -18.01 -17.20 1.36
CA ALA A 28 -16.79 -16.94 2.10
C ALA A 28 -17.10 -16.48 3.54
N SER A 29 -16.37 -17.01 4.51
CA SER A 29 -16.44 -16.66 5.93
C SER A 29 -15.08 -16.20 6.43
N ALA A 30 -15.05 -15.39 7.49
CA ALA A 30 -13.83 -14.87 8.09
C ALA A 30 -13.60 -15.52 9.46
N PHE A 31 -12.37 -15.93 9.75
CA PHE A 31 -12.01 -16.65 10.97
C PHE A 31 -10.80 -16.02 11.64
N ILE A 32 -10.76 -16.07 12.96
CA ILE A 32 -9.55 -15.85 13.76
C ILE A 32 -8.81 -17.19 13.87
N VAL A 33 -7.55 -17.22 13.44
CA VAL A 33 -6.67 -18.39 13.60
C VAL A 33 -5.41 -17.95 14.33
N GLU A 34 -5.08 -18.64 15.41
CA GLU A 34 -3.91 -18.33 16.23
C GLU A 34 -2.67 -19.06 15.69
N LYS A 35 -1.51 -18.45 15.86
CA LYS A 35 -0.25 -19.11 15.55
C LYS A 35 -0.09 -20.33 16.45
N GLY A 36 0.30 -21.46 15.85
CA GLY A 36 0.44 -22.73 16.56
C GLY A 36 -0.82 -23.58 16.54
N THR A 37 -1.95 -23.12 15.97
CA THR A 37 -3.06 -24.02 15.66
C THR A 37 -2.56 -25.22 14.84
N LYS A 38 -2.88 -26.43 15.29
CA LYS A 38 -2.46 -27.66 14.61
C LYS A 38 -2.90 -27.63 13.15
N GLY A 39 -2.00 -27.98 12.24
CA GLY A 39 -2.27 -27.92 10.80
C GLY A 39 -2.02 -26.56 10.15
N MET A 40 -1.66 -25.53 10.92
CA MET A 40 -1.19 -24.24 10.38
C MET A 40 0.33 -24.21 10.31
N GLU A 41 0.87 -24.05 9.11
CA GLU A 41 2.31 -23.98 8.84
C GLU A 41 2.68 -22.74 8.03
N PHE A 42 3.96 -22.36 8.08
CA PHE A 42 4.49 -21.21 7.36
C PHE A 42 5.50 -21.64 6.31
N GLY A 43 5.32 -21.17 5.08
CA GLY A 43 6.29 -21.37 4.02
C GLY A 43 7.56 -20.53 4.19
N LYS A 44 8.40 -20.56 3.16
CA LYS A 44 9.63 -19.76 3.10
C LYS A 44 9.31 -18.25 3.09
N LYS A 45 10.24 -17.45 3.62
CA LYS A 45 10.21 -15.99 3.49
C LYS A 45 10.47 -15.57 2.05
N GLU A 46 9.58 -14.73 1.52
CA GLU A 46 9.66 -14.25 0.14
C GLU A 46 10.86 -13.32 -0.08
N LYS A 47 11.56 -13.51 -1.21
CA LYS A 47 12.69 -12.68 -1.65
C LYS A 47 12.17 -11.50 -2.48
N LYS A 48 11.77 -10.43 -1.81
CA LYS A 48 11.14 -9.25 -2.42
C LYS A 48 12.13 -8.20 -2.93
N MET A 49 11.70 -7.41 -3.93
CA MET A 49 12.41 -6.21 -4.41
C MET A 49 12.58 -5.15 -3.31
N GLY A 50 11.47 -4.75 -2.69
CA GLY A 50 11.40 -3.73 -1.63
C GLY A 50 10.74 -4.25 -0.36
N ILE A 51 10.59 -3.38 0.62
CA ILE A 51 10.01 -3.62 1.96
C ILE A 51 10.55 -4.90 2.60
N ARG A 52 11.86 -5.13 2.44
CA ARG A 52 12.54 -6.40 2.76
C ARG A 52 12.54 -6.74 4.24
N ALA A 53 12.47 -5.71 5.09
CA ALA A 53 12.34 -5.87 6.54
C ALA A 53 11.00 -6.52 6.92
N SER A 54 9.92 -6.21 6.18
CA SER A 54 8.61 -6.81 6.40
C SER A 54 8.63 -8.29 6.01
N ALA A 55 8.21 -9.17 6.93
CA ALA A 55 8.04 -10.59 6.64
C ALA A 55 6.87 -10.79 5.69
N THR A 56 7.07 -11.63 4.68
CA THR A 56 6.01 -12.08 3.77
C THR A 56 6.24 -13.55 3.52
N ARG A 57 5.25 -14.38 3.82
CA ARG A 57 5.31 -15.84 3.66
C ARG A 57 4.00 -16.37 3.08
N GLU A 58 4.07 -17.60 2.61
CA GLU A 58 2.90 -18.45 2.52
C GLU A 58 2.44 -18.87 3.93
N VAL A 59 1.13 -19.00 4.11
CA VAL A 59 0.50 -19.67 5.26
C VAL A 59 -0.29 -20.87 4.74
N ILE A 60 0.05 -22.06 5.20
CA ILE A 60 -0.50 -23.34 4.78
C ILE A 60 -1.46 -23.83 5.86
N PHE A 61 -2.60 -24.35 5.45
CA PHE A 61 -3.62 -24.90 6.35
C PHE A 61 -3.96 -26.32 5.90
N THR A 62 -3.65 -27.31 6.73
CA THR A 62 -3.89 -28.74 6.50
C THR A 62 -4.68 -29.27 7.69
N ASP A 63 -5.96 -29.57 7.50
CA ASP A 63 -6.86 -30.07 8.55
C ASP A 63 -6.80 -29.24 9.85
N CYS A 64 -6.76 -27.91 9.69
CA CYS A 64 -6.68 -26.95 10.77
C CYS A 64 -8.03 -26.83 11.49
N GLU A 65 -8.07 -27.23 12.77
CA GLU A 65 -9.26 -27.15 13.61
C GLU A 65 -9.39 -25.75 14.22
N VAL A 66 -10.47 -25.05 13.89
CA VAL A 66 -10.75 -23.68 14.36
C VAL A 66 -12.06 -23.68 15.15
N PRO A 67 -12.09 -23.16 16.39
CA PRO A 67 -13.33 -23.09 17.17
C PRO A 67 -14.42 -22.31 16.46
N ALA A 68 -15.68 -22.74 16.56
CA ALA A 68 -16.82 -22.04 15.96
C ALA A 68 -16.95 -20.58 16.45
N ALA A 69 -16.53 -20.31 17.71
CA ALA A 69 -16.52 -18.98 18.30
C ALA A 69 -15.52 -18.02 17.63
N ASN A 70 -14.54 -18.53 16.86
CA ASN A 70 -13.57 -17.71 16.14
C ASN A 70 -14.11 -17.19 14.80
N LEU A 71 -15.36 -17.50 14.45
CA LEU A 71 -16.04 -16.91 13.31
C LEU A 71 -16.22 -15.39 13.53
N ILE A 72 -15.71 -14.60 12.60
CA ILE A 72 -15.91 -13.16 12.58
C ILE A 72 -17.23 -12.88 11.83
N SER A 73 -18.14 -12.17 12.50
CA SER A 73 -19.48 -11.85 11.96
C SER A 73 -20.35 -13.11 11.80
N LYS A 74 -20.82 -13.40 10.58
CA LYS A 74 -21.66 -14.56 10.27
C LYS A 74 -21.08 -15.33 9.09
N GLU A 75 -21.47 -16.59 8.94
CA GLU A 75 -21.11 -17.37 7.76
C GLU A 75 -21.55 -16.67 6.47
N GLY A 76 -20.71 -16.70 5.44
CA GLY A 76 -20.95 -16.02 4.17
C GLY A 76 -20.64 -14.51 4.16
N MET A 77 -20.26 -13.92 5.30
CA MET A 77 -19.93 -12.49 5.40
C MET A 77 -18.45 -12.17 5.20
N GLY A 78 -17.58 -13.17 5.02
CA GLY A 78 -16.13 -13.01 4.96
C GLY A 78 -15.66 -12.10 3.83
N PHE A 79 -16.32 -12.13 2.67
CA PHE A 79 -15.99 -11.21 1.58
C PHE A 79 -16.31 -9.75 1.93
N ILE A 80 -17.43 -9.50 2.62
CA ILE A 80 -17.82 -8.16 3.07
C ILE A 80 -16.87 -7.65 4.15
N VAL A 81 -16.49 -8.52 5.09
CA VAL A 81 -15.47 -8.21 6.10
C VAL A 81 -14.17 -7.77 5.41
N ALA A 82 -13.66 -8.56 4.47
CA ALA A 82 -12.44 -8.25 3.75
C ALA A 82 -12.51 -6.91 2.99
N LEU A 83 -13.61 -6.65 2.27
CA LEU A 83 -13.77 -5.40 1.53
C LEU A 83 -13.84 -4.18 2.46
N LYS A 84 -14.59 -4.27 3.56
CA LYS A 84 -14.68 -3.18 4.54
C LYS A 84 -13.34 -2.90 5.20
N THR A 85 -12.60 -3.94 5.57
CA THR A 85 -11.23 -3.79 6.10
C THR A 85 -10.34 -3.07 5.10
N LEU A 86 -10.37 -3.48 3.83
CA LEU A 86 -9.56 -2.86 2.77
C LEU A 86 -9.91 -1.38 2.52
N ASP A 87 -11.19 -1.03 2.59
CA ASP A 87 -11.61 0.37 2.44
C ASP A 87 -11.04 1.25 3.56
N THR A 88 -10.84 0.72 4.76
CA THR A 88 -10.24 1.44 5.89
C THR A 88 -8.72 1.36 5.97
N SER A 89 -8.07 0.34 5.36
CA SER A 89 -6.61 0.17 5.41
C SER A 89 -5.88 0.87 4.26
N ARG A 90 -6.51 1.02 3.09
CA ARG A 90 -5.93 1.73 1.92
C ARG A 90 -5.46 3.17 2.19
N PRO A 91 -6.11 3.99 3.06
CA PRO A 91 -5.55 5.28 3.47
C PRO A 91 -4.21 5.14 4.21
N GLY A 92 -4.00 4.04 4.95
CA GLY A 92 -2.72 3.68 5.56
C GLY A 92 -1.64 3.40 4.51
N VAL A 93 -1.98 2.71 3.43
CA VAL A 93 -1.08 2.54 2.27
C VAL A 93 -0.75 3.88 1.61
N ALA A 94 -1.75 4.76 1.47
CA ALA A 94 -1.52 6.11 0.95
C ALA A 94 -0.54 6.88 1.83
N ALA A 95 -0.70 6.81 3.17
CA ALA A 95 0.22 7.41 4.12
C ALA A 95 1.65 6.82 4.01
N GLN A 96 1.79 5.50 3.86
CA GLN A 96 3.08 4.86 3.60
C GLN A 96 3.73 5.40 2.32
N ALA A 97 2.96 5.51 1.24
CA ALA A 97 3.44 6.01 -0.04
C ALA A 97 3.89 7.49 0.06
N VAL A 98 3.11 8.34 0.75
CA VAL A 98 3.49 9.73 1.04
C VAL A 98 4.81 9.81 1.82
N GLY A 99 5.00 8.96 2.84
CA GLY A 99 6.25 8.91 3.60
C GLY A 99 7.46 8.50 2.76
N ILE A 100 7.30 7.50 1.88
CA ILE A 100 8.35 7.08 0.93
C ILE A 100 8.69 8.22 -0.04
N ALA A 101 7.68 8.88 -0.58
CA ALA A 101 7.86 9.98 -1.52
C ALA A 101 8.56 11.18 -0.87
N GLN A 102 8.13 11.56 0.34
CA GLN A 102 8.74 12.66 1.09
C GLN A 102 10.21 12.37 1.40
N GLY A 103 10.53 11.18 1.92
CA GLY A 103 11.91 10.81 2.22
C GLY A 103 12.82 10.82 0.98
N ALA A 104 12.31 10.41 -0.18
CA ALA A 104 13.04 10.49 -1.43
C ALA A 104 13.25 11.94 -1.91
N LEU A 105 12.23 12.79 -1.79
CA LEU A 105 12.30 14.21 -2.12
C LEU A 105 13.32 14.93 -1.22
N ASP A 106 13.28 14.72 0.08
CA ASP A 106 14.21 15.36 1.04
C ASP A 106 15.66 15.02 0.70
N CYS A 107 15.94 13.72 0.44
CA CYS A 107 17.28 13.28 0.03
C CYS A 107 17.74 13.93 -1.28
N ALA A 108 16.85 14.02 -2.28
CA ALA A 108 17.17 14.64 -3.56
C ALA A 108 17.41 16.15 -3.42
N LEU A 109 16.59 16.84 -2.63
CA LEU A 109 16.69 18.26 -2.37
C LEU A 109 18.02 18.60 -1.67
N ASP A 110 18.36 17.88 -0.59
CA ASP A 110 19.61 18.08 0.14
C ASP A 110 20.85 17.79 -0.73
N TYR A 111 20.83 16.69 -1.48
CA TYR A 111 21.90 16.35 -2.42
C TYR A 111 22.05 17.42 -3.51
N SER A 112 20.94 17.92 -4.05
CA SER A 112 20.98 18.90 -5.14
C SER A 112 21.66 20.22 -4.77
N ARG A 113 21.60 20.61 -3.50
CA ARG A 113 22.22 21.84 -2.98
C ARG A 113 23.72 21.69 -2.70
N THR A 114 24.18 20.48 -2.42
CA THR A 114 25.56 20.21 -2.03
C THR A 114 26.42 19.72 -3.19
N ARG A 115 25.81 19.04 -4.18
CA ARG A 115 26.53 18.57 -5.36
C ARG A 115 26.80 19.71 -6.35
N VAL A 116 28.07 19.95 -6.66
CA VAL A 116 28.51 20.95 -7.66
C VAL A 116 28.88 20.27 -8.98
N GLN A 117 28.34 20.77 -10.08
CA GLN A 117 28.75 20.47 -11.46
C GLN A 117 28.74 21.74 -12.30
N PHE A 118 29.58 21.82 -13.33
CA PHE A 118 29.69 23.01 -14.17
C PHE A 118 29.88 24.33 -13.37
N GLY A 119 30.58 24.26 -12.23
CA GLY A 119 30.87 25.41 -11.38
C GLY A 119 29.75 25.89 -10.44
N ALA A 120 28.59 25.22 -10.40
CA ALA A 120 27.48 25.60 -9.52
C ALA A 120 26.79 24.38 -8.87
N PRO A 121 26.09 24.55 -7.72
CA PRO A 121 25.21 23.51 -7.19
C PRO A 121 24.19 23.06 -8.23
N ILE A 122 23.92 21.77 -8.35
CA ILE A 122 22.97 21.28 -9.38
C ILE A 122 21.54 21.82 -9.17
N SER A 123 21.19 22.25 -7.95
CA SER A 123 19.95 22.97 -7.64
C SER A 123 19.82 24.34 -8.34
N SER A 124 20.88 24.90 -8.92
CA SER A 124 20.81 26.12 -9.73
C SER A 124 20.38 25.86 -11.17
N PHE A 125 20.36 24.60 -11.62
CA PHE A 125 19.93 24.26 -12.98
C PHE A 125 18.40 24.18 -13.04
N GLN A 126 17.81 24.92 -13.97
CA GLN A 126 16.36 25.02 -14.12
C GLN A 126 15.67 23.65 -14.27
N ALA A 127 16.28 22.72 -15.02
CA ALA A 127 15.73 21.37 -15.17
C ALA A 127 15.61 20.62 -13.83
N ILE A 128 16.59 20.77 -12.92
CA ILE A 128 16.54 20.18 -11.57
C ILE A 128 15.48 20.89 -10.72
N GLN A 129 15.37 22.22 -10.84
CA GLN A 129 14.35 22.99 -10.12
C GLN A 129 12.93 22.58 -10.52
N HIS A 130 12.67 22.36 -11.82
CA HIS A 130 11.38 21.88 -12.29
C HIS A 130 11.05 20.48 -11.74
N MET A 131 12.01 19.55 -11.75
CA MET A 131 11.81 18.23 -11.15
C MET A 131 11.47 18.33 -9.66
N LEU A 132 12.23 19.12 -8.89
CA LEU A 132 11.97 19.31 -7.47
C LEU A 132 10.61 19.98 -7.21
N ALA A 133 10.21 20.94 -8.04
CA ALA A 133 8.91 21.61 -7.94
C ALA A 133 7.74 20.64 -8.21
N ASP A 134 7.86 19.81 -9.26
CA ASP A 134 6.86 18.79 -9.59
C ASP A 134 6.77 17.73 -8.48
N MET A 135 7.91 17.24 -7.99
CA MET A 135 7.96 16.29 -6.88
C MET A 135 7.30 16.88 -5.62
N GLY A 136 7.68 18.09 -5.20
CA GLY A 136 7.10 18.76 -4.03
C GLY A 136 5.59 18.94 -4.15
N THR A 137 5.13 19.44 -5.29
CA THR A 137 3.69 19.65 -5.54
C THR A 137 2.90 18.35 -5.48
N GLN A 138 3.41 17.28 -6.10
CA GLN A 138 2.75 15.97 -6.10
C GLN A 138 2.69 15.36 -4.70
N VAL A 139 3.76 15.47 -3.91
CA VAL A 139 3.80 14.97 -2.54
C VAL A 139 2.79 15.70 -1.65
N GLU A 140 2.72 17.04 -1.75
CA GLU A 140 1.73 17.83 -1.01
C GLU A 140 0.29 17.46 -1.41
N ALA A 141 0.02 17.31 -2.71
CA ALA A 141 -1.29 16.89 -3.19
C ALA A 141 -1.68 15.49 -2.66
N ALA A 142 -0.73 14.54 -2.66
CA ALA A 142 -0.95 13.19 -2.16
C ALA A 142 -1.20 13.19 -0.64
N ARG A 143 -0.46 14.00 0.11
CA ARG A 143 -0.65 14.17 1.56
C ARG A 143 -2.02 14.76 1.87
N ALA A 144 -2.39 15.84 1.19
CA ALA A 144 -3.69 16.50 1.39
C ALA A 144 -4.85 15.52 1.14
N LEU A 145 -4.78 14.74 0.06
CA LEU A 145 -5.76 13.71 -0.24
C LEU A 145 -5.79 12.62 0.82
N ALA A 146 -4.64 12.06 1.21
CA ALA A 146 -4.57 11.01 2.24
C ALA A 146 -5.19 11.48 3.57
N TYR A 147 -4.88 12.71 4.01
CA TYR A 147 -5.42 13.26 5.26
C TYR A 147 -6.91 13.62 5.16
N ALA A 148 -7.37 14.10 4.00
CA ALA A 148 -8.80 14.33 3.78
C ALA A 148 -9.60 13.03 3.90
N VAL A 149 -9.09 11.94 3.35
CA VAL A 149 -9.73 10.62 3.45
C VAL A 149 -9.65 10.06 4.87
N ALA A 150 -8.52 10.22 5.58
CA ALA A 150 -8.44 9.83 6.98
C ALA A 150 -9.51 10.54 7.84
N ARG A 151 -9.67 11.86 7.67
CA ARG A 151 -10.75 12.61 8.34
C ARG A 151 -12.15 12.11 7.97
N LEU A 152 -12.36 11.71 6.72
CA LEU A 152 -13.63 11.12 6.29
C LEU A 152 -13.90 9.78 7.00
N VAL A 153 -12.89 8.92 7.14
CA VAL A 153 -13.00 7.68 7.91
C VAL A 153 -13.34 7.99 9.38
N ASP A 154 -12.61 8.91 10.01
CA ASP A 154 -12.78 9.27 11.42
C ASP A 154 -14.16 9.90 11.70
N SER A 155 -14.78 10.55 10.71
CA SER A 155 -16.14 11.10 10.83
C SER A 155 -17.24 10.03 10.94
N GLY A 156 -16.91 8.75 10.78
CA GLY A 156 -17.90 7.66 10.77
C GLY A 156 -18.73 7.60 9.49
N ALA A 157 -18.21 8.14 8.38
CA ALA A 157 -18.88 8.11 7.09
C ALA A 157 -19.28 6.67 6.70
N LYS A 158 -20.54 6.49 6.26
CA LYS A 158 -21.09 5.16 5.93
C LYS A 158 -20.38 4.47 4.76
N SER A 159 -19.71 5.25 3.90
CA SER A 159 -18.98 4.76 2.75
C SER A 159 -17.78 5.67 2.49
N VAL A 160 -16.60 5.06 2.34
CA VAL A 160 -15.33 5.74 2.03
C VAL A 160 -14.60 5.08 0.85
N SER A 161 -15.22 4.09 0.19
CA SER A 161 -14.55 3.20 -0.75
C SER A 161 -13.94 3.95 -1.95
N LYS A 162 -14.66 4.93 -2.49
CA LYS A 162 -14.20 5.75 -3.63
C LYS A 162 -13.01 6.60 -3.24
N GLU A 163 -13.15 7.38 -2.17
CA GLU A 163 -12.14 8.31 -1.67
C GLU A 163 -10.87 7.56 -1.22
N SER A 164 -11.05 6.45 -0.51
CA SER A 164 -9.98 5.53 -0.11
C SER A 164 -9.20 4.97 -1.29
N ALA A 165 -9.90 4.54 -2.34
CA ALA A 165 -9.26 4.09 -3.58
C ALA A 165 -8.50 5.22 -4.29
N MET A 166 -9.05 6.44 -4.34
CA MET A 166 -8.38 7.62 -4.91
C MET A 166 -7.09 7.95 -4.17
N ALA A 167 -7.12 8.00 -2.82
CA ALA A 167 -5.96 8.30 -2.00
C ALA A 167 -4.83 7.29 -2.24
N LYS A 168 -5.15 5.99 -2.18
CA LYS A 168 -4.16 4.92 -2.39
C LYS A 168 -3.60 4.97 -3.81
N LEU A 169 -4.46 5.12 -4.81
CA LEU A 169 -4.06 5.19 -6.22
C LEU A 169 -3.07 6.34 -6.45
N PHE A 170 -3.46 7.56 -6.08
CA PHE A 170 -2.69 8.75 -6.37
C PHE A 170 -1.36 8.76 -5.60
N ALA A 171 -1.40 8.50 -4.29
CA ALA A 171 -0.19 8.51 -3.47
C ALA A 171 0.84 7.44 -3.91
N SER A 172 0.38 6.26 -4.31
CA SER A 172 1.30 5.19 -4.77
C SER A 172 1.91 5.48 -6.15
N ASP A 173 1.17 6.08 -7.08
CA ASP A 173 1.71 6.53 -8.37
C ASP A 173 2.74 7.68 -8.14
N VAL A 174 2.43 8.63 -7.25
CA VAL A 174 3.35 9.72 -6.85
C VAL A 174 4.62 9.18 -6.21
N ALA A 175 4.52 8.26 -5.25
CA ALA A 175 5.69 7.69 -4.56
C ALA A 175 6.66 7.03 -5.55
N MET A 176 6.14 6.32 -6.55
CA MET A 176 6.98 5.70 -7.57
C MET A 176 7.66 6.75 -8.45
N LYS A 177 6.93 7.77 -8.90
CA LYS A 177 7.49 8.85 -9.75
C LYS A 177 8.58 9.62 -9.01
N VAL A 178 8.28 10.09 -7.80
CA VAL A 178 9.19 10.88 -6.96
C VAL A 178 10.46 10.09 -6.63
N ALA A 179 10.33 8.81 -6.28
CA ALA A 179 11.52 8.00 -5.96
C ALA A 179 12.41 7.75 -7.19
N VAL A 180 11.83 7.60 -8.39
CA VAL A 180 12.60 7.50 -9.65
C VAL A 180 13.31 8.81 -9.96
N ASP A 181 12.62 9.94 -9.85
CA ASP A 181 13.22 11.26 -10.10
C ASP A 181 14.33 11.57 -9.10
N ALA A 182 14.16 11.17 -7.84
CA ALA A 182 15.18 11.33 -6.81
C ALA A 182 16.45 10.55 -7.14
N VAL A 183 16.34 9.30 -7.62
CA VAL A 183 17.49 8.54 -8.17
C VAL A 183 18.14 9.30 -9.32
N GLN A 184 17.33 9.86 -10.23
CA GLN A 184 17.83 10.60 -11.39
C GLN A 184 18.60 11.88 -10.99
N ILE A 185 18.10 12.66 -10.03
CA ILE A 185 18.75 13.87 -9.51
C ILE A 185 20.10 13.51 -8.84
N MET A 186 20.15 12.37 -8.14
CA MET A 186 21.37 11.89 -7.50
C MET A 186 22.35 11.20 -8.47
N GLY A 187 21.92 10.91 -9.70
CA GLY A 187 22.72 10.28 -10.74
C GLY A 187 23.28 8.92 -10.31
N GLY A 188 24.57 8.66 -10.61
CA GLY A 188 25.23 7.41 -10.24
C GLY A 188 25.17 7.10 -8.74
N TYR A 189 25.26 8.11 -7.88
CA TYR A 189 25.15 7.93 -6.42
C TYR A 189 23.75 7.48 -6.00
N GLY A 190 22.72 7.90 -6.72
CA GLY A 190 21.34 7.45 -6.49
C GLY A 190 21.12 5.98 -6.81
N TYR A 191 22.00 5.36 -7.61
CA TYR A 191 21.96 3.94 -7.92
C TYR A 191 22.72 3.07 -6.90
N MET A 192 23.60 3.68 -6.09
CA MET A 192 24.41 3.00 -5.09
C MET A 192 23.63 2.80 -3.79
N ARG A 193 23.92 1.71 -3.08
CA ARG A 193 23.26 1.38 -1.80
C ARG A 193 23.80 2.18 -0.60
N ASP A 194 24.86 2.95 -0.80
CA ASP A 194 25.38 3.90 0.19
C ASP A 194 24.39 5.05 0.44
N TYR A 195 23.48 5.31 -0.52
CA TYR A 195 22.45 6.34 -0.42
C TYR A 195 21.06 5.70 -0.30
N PRO A 196 20.13 6.31 0.46
CA PRO A 196 18.84 5.70 0.77
C PRO A 196 17.84 5.72 -0.41
N VAL A 197 18.11 6.49 -1.47
CA VAL A 197 17.12 6.75 -2.52
C VAL A 197 16.75 5.53 -3.35
N GLU A 198 17.71 4.63 -3.62
CA GLU A 198 17.43 3.36 -4.31
C GLU A 198 16.46 2.49 -3.49
N LYS A 199 16.58 2.53 -2.16
CA LYS A 199 15.66 1.83 -1.26
C LYS A 199 14.26 2.42 -1.33
N PHE A 200 14.11 3.75 -1.35
CA PHE A 200 12.79 4.37 -1.53
C PHE A 200 12.15 3.94 -2.86
N MET A 201 12.94 3.89 -3.95
CA MET A 201 12.45 3.43 -5.26
C MET A 201 11.98 1.97 -5.23
N ARG A 202 12.77 1.07 -4.63
CA ARG A 202 12.39 -0.35 -4.46
C ARG A 202 11.14 -0.51 -3.61
N ASP A 203 11.04 0.26 -2.53
CA ASP A 203 9.93 0.17 -1.58
C ASP A 203 8.64 0.80 -2.14
N ALA A 204 8.74 1.87 -2.95
CA ALA A 204 7.59 2.53 -3.56
C ALA A 204 6.78 1.59 -4.47
N LYS A 205 7.46 0.71 -5.22
CA LYS A 205 6.82 -0.16 -6.22
C LYS A 205 5.71 -1.03 -5.66
N ILE A 206 5.87 -1.57 -4.44
CA ILE A 206 4.85 -2.46 -3.87
C ILE A 206 3.56 -1.72 -3.54
N THR A 207 3.64 -0.41 -3.29
CA THR A 207 2.47 0.40 -2.95
C THR A 207 1.45 0.43 -4.08
N GLN A 208 1.87 0.24 -5.33
CA GLN A 208 0.98 0.17 -6.50
C GLN A 208 0.32 -1.21 -6.69
N ILE A 209 0.72 -2.23 -5.92
CA ILE A 209 0.38 -3.65 -6.14
C ILE A 209 -0.51 -4.21 -5.03
N TYR A 210 -0.04 -4.21 -3.78
CA TYR A 210 -0.77 -4.79 -2.65
C TYR A 210 -2.02 -3.98 -2.28
N GLU A 211 -2.88 -4.54 -1.42
CA GLU A 211 -4.14 -3.91 -0.98
C GLU A 211 -5.08 -3.48 -2.13
N GLY A 212 -4.94 -4.20 -3.26
CA GLY A 212 -5.58 -3.91 -4.54
C GLY A 212 -4.66 -3.08 -5.44
N THR A 213 -4.34 -3.63 -6.61
CA THR A 213 -3.51 -2.94 -7.59
C THR A 213 -4.15 -1.62 -8.02
N ASN A 214 -3.35 -0.73 -8.60
CA ASN A 214 -3.86 0.56 -9.07
C ASN A 214 -4.90 0.44 -10.19
N GLN A 215 -4.98 -0.69 -10.89
CA GLN A 215 -6.08 -1.00 -11.83
C GLN A 215 -7.37 -1.32 -11.07
N ILE A 216 -7.28 -2.11 -9.99
CA ILE A 216 -8.43 -2.39 -9.14
C ILE A 216 -8.95 -1.12 -8.46
N GLN A 217 -8.06 -0.22 -8.02
CA GLN A 217 -8.49 1.08 -7.48
C GLN A 217 -9.26 1.90 -8.52
N ARG A 218 -8.80 1.94 -9.77
CA ARG A 218 -9.53 2.61 -10.87
C ARG A 218 -10.91 2.00 -11.09
N ASN A 219 -11.05 0.66 -11.01
CA ASN A 219 -12.36 0.00 -11.09
C ASN A 219 -13.29 0.41 -9.94
N VAL A 220 -12.79 0.47 -8.71
CA VAL A 220 -13.56 0.91 -7.54
C VAL A 220 -14.02 2.35 -7.69
N ILE A 221 -13.12 3.25 -8.13
CA ILE A 221 -13.43 4.67 -8.36
C ILE A 221 -14.53 4.81 -9.41
N ALA A 222 -14.32 4.23 -10.60
CA ALA A 222 -15.26 4.32 -11.71
C ALA A 222 -16.64 3.74 -11.34
N SER A 223 -16.67 2.57 -10.69
CA SER A 223 -17.94 1.94 -10.29
C SER A 223 -18.73 2.81 -9.30
N ASN A 224 -18.06 3.46 -8.34
CA ASN A 224 -18.74 4.35 -7.40
C ASN A 224 -19.23 5.63 -8.08
N MET A 225 -18.42 6.25 -8.95
CA MET A 225 -18.82 7.44 -9.70
C MET A 225 -20.05 7.19 -10.57
N ILE A 226 -20.10 6.06 -11.29
CA ILE A 226 -21.26 5.68 -12.11
C ILE A 226 -22.51 5.45 -11.25
N LYS A 227 -22.37 4.83 -10.06
CA LYS A 227 -23.52 4.64 -9.16
C LYS A 227 -24.06 5.95 -8.61
N GLU A 228 -23.21 6.97 -8.43
CA GLU A 228 -23.62 8.29 -7.96
C GLU A 228 -24.46 9.04 -9.00
N THR A 229 -24.23 8.83 -10.30
CA THR A 229 -25.05 9.46 -11.35
C THR A 229 -26.45 8.88 -11.42
N LEU A 230 -26.64 7.61 -11.02
CA LEU A 230 -27.95 6.94 -10.99
C LEU A 230 -28.81 7.30 -9.77
N LYS A 231 -28.24 8.02 -8.80
CA LYS A 231 -28.93 8.47 -7.58
C LYS A 231 -29.44 9.91 -7.67
N LYS A 232 -29.09 10.62 -8.74
CA LYS A 232 -29.62 11.95 -9.08
C LYS A 232 -30.80 11.79 -10.01
#